data_AF-A0AAV7FJ38-F1
#
_entry.id   AF-A0AAV7FJ38-F1
#
_cell.length_a   1.000
_cell.length_b   1.000
_cell.length_c   1.000
_cell.angle_alpha   90.00
_cell.angle_beta   90.00
_cell.angle_gamma   90.00
#
_symmetry.space_group_name_H-M   'P 1'
#
loop_
_entity.id
_entity.type
_entity.pdbx_description
1 polymer ?
#
loop_
_entity_poly.entity_id
_entity_poly.type
_entity_poly.pdbx_seq_one_letter_code
_entity_poly.pdbx_strand_id
1 'polypeptide(L)'
;MKIVRAIRQGRITPGGPASRAKPQYYNIWTDDDQPLGDHPMHMPAPKLPLPTHAESYNPPAEYLFDEQERQDWENADPSDRKVNYLPAKFDALRKVPGYANFVKERFERCLDLYLAPRMRRQRMDIENAQDLLLSSLLLANYVPSLQLHLSATVRVRCVAVDPRGQWLVTGADDGRVRLWDLSIARCTAVWDLHARSPTSERSPVYGIQWCPNKAMSLFAASTDGKVAVIVPPQSNGAASSSRGINWTSPSMAFATQGYQPNINGDSGKTGRAPPARWVRPTDEERRDGIAALITVNGSAKTVVWHAKGDYFATTGQSVTGGSTSESVLIHHLSKQRSQAPFSRASKGSSAVQRSVRIYNLATQTLIKTLQTGLRWISDMHLHGPSGGTHLIISSYDKRVAWFDLELSIDRTRFCATMNALSARSPFTIVIR
;
A
#
# COMPACT_ATOMS: atom_id res chain seq x y z
N MET A 1 103.35 23.43 4.09
CA MET A 1 103.01 22.67 5.32
C MET A 1 101.52 22.36 5.54
N LYS A 2 100.59 22.77 4.65
CA LYS A 2 99.14 22.57 4.85
C LYS A 2 98.71 21.09 4.72
N ILE A 3 99.26 20.39 3.72
CA ILE A 3 98.99 18.96 3.46
C ILE A 3 99.55 18.08 4.59
N VAL A 4 100.76 18.37 5.09
CA VAL A 4 101.37 17.64 6.21
C VAL A 4 100.55 17.77 7.50
N ARG A 5 100.02 18.96 7.79
CA ARG A 5 99.08 19.15 8.91
C ARG A 5 97.78 18.38 8.72
N ALA A 6 97.22 18.34 7.50
CA ALA A 6 96.00 17.60 7.20
C ALA A 6 96.17 16.08 7.31
N ILE A 7 97.36 15.54 6.96
CA ILE A 7 97.71 14.13 7.17
C ILE A 7 97.88 13.83 8.66
N ARG A 8 98.61 14.67 9.41
CA ARG A 8 98.75 14.52 10.88
C ARG A 8 97.42 14.63 11.64
N GLN A 9 96.46 15.37 11.10
CA GLN A 9 95.10 15.50 11.64
C GLN A 9 94.15 14.38 11.17
N GLY A 10 94.62 13.43 10.36
CA GLY A 10 93.82 12.29 9.88
C GLY A 10 92.76 12.62 8.81
N ARG A 11 92.76 13.86 8.27
CA ARG A 11 91.80 14.29 7.22
C ARG A 11 92.17 13.79 5.83
N ILE A 12 93.44 13.47 5.62
CA ILE A 12 93.95 12.87 4.38
C ILE A 12 94.73 11.63 4.80
N THR A 13 94.31 10.46 4.34
CA THR A 13 95.02 9.19 4.51
C THR A 13 95.80 8.89 3.24
N PRO A 14 97.13 9.09 3.21
CA PRO A 14 97.94 8.80 2.02
C PRO A 14 97.95 7.29 1.77
N GLY A 15 97.55 6.87 0.56
CA GLY A 15 97.49 5.45 0.21
C GLY A 15 96.32 4.67 0.84
N GLY A 16 95.28 5.35 1.33
CA GLY A 16 94.06 4.68 1.78
C GLY A 16 93.45 3.83 0.65
N PRO A 17 92.86 2.65 0.95
CA PRO A 17 92.28 1.79 -0.07
C PRO A 17 91.26 2.61 -0.88
N ALA A 18 91.32 2.52 -2.21
CA ALA A 18 90.35 3.16 -3.07
C ALA A 18 88.94 2.82 -2.55
N SER A 19 88.13 3.86 -2.30
CA SER A 19 86.74 3.72 -1.83
C SER A 19 86.09 2.55 -2.55
N ARG A 20 85.74 1.49 -1.80
CA ARG A 20 85.20 0.24 -2.33
C ARG A 20 84.06 0.64 -3.28
N ALA A 21 84.19 0.33 -4.57
CA ALA A 21 83.20 0.75 -5.57
C ALA A 21 81.83 0.27 -5.08
N LYS A 22 80.87 1.20 -4.96
CA LYS A 22 79.52 0.85 -4.54
C LYS A 22 79.01 -0.23 -5.51
N PRO A 23 78.45 -1.34 -5.00
CA PRO A 23 77.95 -2.39 -5.88
C PRO A 23 76.87 -1.79 -6.78
N GLN A 24 76.88 -2.15 -8.06
CA GLN A 24 75.92 -1.65 -9.06
C GLN A 24 74.47 -2.02 -8.69
N TYR A 25 74.31 -3.12 -7.94
CA TYR A 25 73.05 -3.61 -7.42
C TYR A 25 73.17 -3.86 -5.92
N TYR A 26 72.19 -3.41 -5.14
CA TYR A 26 72.04 -3.69 -3.73
C TYR A 26 70.57 -4.01 -3.42
N ASN A 27 70.33 -4.85 -2.41
CA ASN A 27 68.97 -5.17 -2.01
C ASN A 27 68.34 -3.94 -1.35
N ILE A 28 67.15 -3.56 -1.81
CA ILE A 28 66.39 -2.45 -1.23
C ILE A 28 65.45 -2.91 -0.11
N TRP A 29 65.28 -4.22 0.04
CA TRP A 29 64.52 -4.83 1.12
C TRP A 29 65.45 -5.48 2.12
N THR A 30 65.14 -5.33 3.40
CA THR A 30 65.80 -6.06 4.49
C THR A 30 64.87 -7.14 5.02
N ASP A 31 65.43 -8.19 5.64
CA ASP A 31 64.63 -9.26 6.27
C ASP A 31 63.76 -8.74 7.44
N ASP A 32 64.01 -7.50 7.89
CA ASP A 32 63.27 -6.79 8.94
C ASP A 32 62.09 -5.94 8.42
N ASP A 33 61.90 -5.82 7.09
CA ASP A 33 60.81 -5.01 6.52
C ASP A 33 59.44 -5.63 6.82
N GLN A 34 58.64 -4.93 7.62
CA GLN A 34 57.26 -5.33 7.94
C GLN A 34 56.25 -4.65 7.00
N PRO A 35 55.19 -5.35 6.56
CA PRO A 35 54.14 -4.73 5.76
C PRO A 35 53.45 -3.62 6.53
N LEU A 36 53.22 -2.47 5.88
CA LEU A 36 52.41 -1.40 6.45
C LEU A 36 50.98 -1.89 6.71
N GLY A 37 50.41 -1.51 7.86
CA GLY A 37 49.02 -1.84 8.22
C GLY A 37 47.99 -1.19 7.29
N ASP A 38 46.80 -1.79 7.24
CA ASP A 38 45.69 -1.30 6.42
C ASP A 38 45.22 0.09 6.87
N HIS A 39 45.55 1.13 6.09
CA HIS A 39 45.10 2.49 6.33
C HIS A 39 43.76 2.77 5.60
N PRO A 40 42.79 3.52 6.19
CA PRO A 40 41.51 3.81 5.54
C PRO A 40 41.64 4.50 4.17
N MET A 41 42.66 5.35 4.00
CA MET A 41 42.96 6.00 2.71
C MET A 41 43.69 5.09 1.71
N HIS A 42 44.24 3.96 2.17
CA HIS A 42 44.88 2.98 1.31
C HIS A 42 43.83 1.98 0.83
N MET A 43 43.29 2.22 -0.36
CA MET A 43 42.41 1.25 -1.03
C MET A 43 43.24 0.49 -2.08
N PRO A 44 43.66 -0.75 -1.78
CA PRO A 44 44.46 -1.52 -2.72
C PRO A 44 43.66 -1.75 -4.00
N ALA A 45 44.36 -1.75 -5.12
CA ALA A 45 43.72 -2.10 -6.39
C ALA A 45 43.21 -3.54 -6.34
N PRO A 46 42.03 -3.83 -6.93
CA PRO A 46 41.58 -5.21 -7.09
C PRO A 46 42.65 -6.03 -7.79
N LYS A 47 42.96 -7.22 -7.28
CA LYS A 47 43.88 -8.15 -7.94
C LYS A 47 43.18 -8.78 -9.13
N LEU A 48 43.94 -9.14 -10.17
CA LEU A 48 43.40 -9.94 -11.26
C LEU A 48 42.98 -11.30 -10.70
N PRO A 49 41.83 -11.84 -11.14
CA PRO A 49 41.46 -13.21 -10.79
C PRO A 49 42.51 -14.17 -11.34
N LEU A 50 42.69 -15.30 -10.65
CA LEU A 50 43.57 -16.35 -11.13
C LEU A 50 42.97 -17.00 -12.39
N PRO A 51 43.80 -17.44 -13.36
CA PRO A 51 43.31 -18.16 -14.53
C PRO A 51 42.47 -19.37 -14.13
N THR A 52 41.35 -19.56 -14.84
CA THR A 52 40.42 -20.67 -14.59
C THR A 52 40.51 -21.74 -15.67
N HIS A 53 39.80 -22.86 -15.51
CA HIS A 53 39.78 -23.94 -16.52
C HIS A 53 39.26 -23.50 -17.89
N ALA A 54 38.46 -22.44 -17.96
CA ALA A 54 37.95 -21.87 -19.20
C ALA A 54 39.05 -21.24 -20.08
N GLU A 55 40.15 -20.77 -19.47
CA GLU A 55 41.30 -20.16 -20.16
C GLU A 55 42.36 -21.19 -20.59
N SER A 56 42.14 -22.46 -20.26
CA SER A 56 43.03 -23.54 -20.71
C SER A 56 42.99 -23.65 -22.23
N TYR A 57 44.12 -24.02 -22.84
CA TYR A 57 44.14 -24.39 -24.26
C TYR A 57 43.34 -25.67 -24.56
N ASN A 58 43.08 -26.48 -23.54
CA ASN A 58 42.29 -27.70 -23.63
C ASN A 58 41.22 -27.68 -22.52
N PRO A 59 40.17 -26.85 -22.66
CA PRO A 59 39.11 -26.77 -21.66
C PRO A 59 38.13 -27.97 -21.81
N PRO A 60 37.43 -28.35 -20.72
CA PRO A 60 36.30 -29.27 -20.80
C PRO A 60 35.22 -28.75 -21.77
N ALA A 61 34.45 -29.66 -22.37
CA ALA A 61 33.46 -29.31 -23.38
C ALA A 61 32.37 -28.35 -22.87
N GLU A 62 32.07 -28.39 -21.57
CA GLU A 62 31.11 -27.50 -20.90
C GLU A 62 31.47 -26.02 -20.95
N TYR A 63 32.74 -25.68 -21.19
CA TYR A 63 33.21 -24.29 -21.29
C TYR A 63 33.27 -23.77 -22.73
N LEU A 64 33.08 -24.64 -23.72
CA LEU A 64 33.02 -24.23 -25.12
C LEU A 64 31.65 -23.65 -25.40
N PHE A 65 31.62 -22.51 -26.10
CA PHE A 65 30.38 -21.83 -26.39
C PHE A 65 29.58 -22.60 -27.43
N ASP A 66 28.26 -22.60 -27.27
CA ASP A 66 27.34 -23.00 -28.32
C ASP A 66 27.30 -21.95 -29.43
N GLU A 67 26.82 -22.32 -30.61
CA GLU A 67 26.73 -21.42 -31.77
C GLU A 67 25.86 -20.18 -31.48
N GLN A 68 24.80 -20.34 -30.67
CA GLN A 68 23.96 -19.24 -30.23
C GLN A 68 24.71 -18.29 -29.29
N GLU A 69 25.39 -18.82 -28.27
CA GLU A 69 26.16 -18.02 -27.30
C GLU A 69 27.31 -17.28 -27.98
N ARG A 70 27.93 -17.90 -28.98
CA ARG A 70 28.96 -17.27 -29.80
C ARG A 70 28.41 -16.08 -30.58
N GLN A 71 27.27 -16.23 -31.23
CA GLN A 71 26.63 -15.12 -31.95
C GLN A 71 26.22 -14.00 -31.00
N ASP A 72 25.66 -14.33 -29.84
CA ASP A 72 25.32 -13.36 -28.80
C ASP A 72 26.56 -12.62 -28.31
N TRP A 73 27.70 -13.31 -28.14
CA TRP A 73 28.96 -12.70 -27.74
C TRP A 73 29.54 -11.79 -28.84
N GLU A 74 29.46 -12.19 -30.11
CA GLU A 74 29.92 -11.38 -31.24
C GLU A 74 29.06 -10.12 -31.42
N ASN A 75 27.74 -10.23 -31.18
CA ASN A 75 26.78 -9.13 -31.25
C ASN A 75 26.84 -8.19 -30.02
N ALA A 76 27.27 -8.67 -28.86
CA ALA A 76 27.40 -7.85 -27.66
C ALA A 76 28.56 -6.85 -27.77
N ASP A 77 28.33 -5.63 -27.26
CA ASP A 77 29.36 -4.60 -27.18
C ASP A 77 30.55 -5.06 -26.30
N PRO A 78 31.81 -4.77 -26.68
CA PRO A 78 32.99 -5.27 -25.95
C PRO A 78 33.03 -4.96 -24.45
N SER A 79 32.42 -3.85 -24.00
CA SER A 79 32.37 -3.47 -22.58
C SER A 79 31.39 -4.28 -21.75
N ASP A 80 30.36 -4.84 -22.38
CA ASP A 80 29.24 -5.49 -21.72
C ASP A 80 29.41 -7.03 -21.71
N ARG A 81 30.44 -7.53 -22.40
CA ARG A 81 30.79 -8.94 -22.45
C ARG A 81 31.20 -9.43 -21.07
N LYS A 82 30.63 -10.56 -20.65
CA LYS A 82 30.99 -11.24 -19.40
C LYS A 82 32.42 -11.79 -19.42
N VAL A 83 32.90 -12.17 -20.60
CA VAL A 83 34.24 -12.74 -20.83
C VAL A 83 34.84 -12.04 -22.04
N ASN A 84 36.10 -11.60 -21.95
CA ASN A 84 36.77 -10.82 -23.00
C ASN A 84 37.36 -11.67 -24.14
N TYR A 85 37.33 -13.00 -23.98
CA TYR A 85 37.84 -13.99 -24.93
C TYR A 85 36.77 -15.01 -25.30
N LEU A 86 36.97 -15.68 -26.43
CA LEU A 86 36.18 -16.83 -26.84
C LEU A 86 36.94 -18.12 -26.47
N PRO A 87 36.39 -18.99 -25.61
CA PRO A 87 37.02 -20.26 -25.27
C PRO A 87 37.23 -21.14 -26.50
N ALA A 88 38.43 -21.68 -26.67
CA ALA A 88 38.78 -22.53 -27.80
C ALA A 88 39.59 -23.74 -27.33
N LYS A 89 39.30 -24.90 -27.91
CA LYS A 89 40.00 -26.15 -27.61
C LYS A 89 41.01 -26.49 -28.70
N PHE A 90 42.23 -26.79 -28.27
CA PHE A 90 43.34 -27.21 -29.13
C PHE A 90 43.87 -28.58 -28.68
N ASP A 91 44.03 -29.52 -29.62
CA ASP A 91 44.47 -30.89 -29.28
C ASP A 91 45.91 -30.96 -28.74
N ALA A 92 46.74 -29.97 -29.05
CA ALA A 92 48.15 -29.95 -28.69
C ALA A 92 48.64 -28.52 -28.46
N LEU A 93 49.55 -28.35 -27.49
CA LEU A 93 50.11 -27.05 -27.13
C LEU A 93 50.77 -26.32 -28.32
N ARG A 94 51.40 -27.06 -29.24
CA ARG A 94 52.01 -26.50 -30.45
C ARG A 94 51.02 -25.86 -31.44
N LYS A 95 49.72 -26.17 -31.33
CA LYS A 95 48.65 -25.60 -32.17
C LYS A 95 48.09 -24.31 -31.58
N VAL A 96 48.47 -23.94 -30.35
CA VAL A 96 47.94 -22.76 -29.68
C VAL A 96 48.45 -21.49 -30.37
N PRO A 97 47.56 -20.64 -30.92
CA PRO A 97 47.96 -19.41 -31.57
C PRO A 97 48.40 -18.36 -30.55
N GLY A 98 49.12 -17.34 -31.01
CA GLY A 98 49.36 -16.14 -30.21
C GLY A 98 48.05 -15.40 -29.93
N TYR A 99 47.82 -15.00 -28.67
CA TYR A 99 46.59 -14.31 -28.28
C TYR A 99 46.62 -12.83 -28.70
N ALA A 100 45.80 -12.48 -29.70
CA ALA A 100 45.81 -11.14 -30.31
C ALA A 100 45.42 -10.01 -29.33
N ASN A 101 44.49 -10.27 -28.41
CA ASN A 101 44.01 -9.25 -27.46
C ASN A 101 44.90 -9.09 -26.22
N PHE A 102 46.00 -9.83 -26.11
CA PHE A 102 46.87 -9.80 -24.93
C PHE A 102 47.33 -8.38 -24.57
N VAL A 103 47.86 -7.64 -25.55
CA VAL A 103 48.38 -6.28 -25.33
C VAL A 103 47.25 -5.33 -24.94
N LYS A 104 46.08 -5.47 -25.58
CA LYS A 104 44.89 -4.65 -25.31
C LYS A 104 44.41 -4.85 -23.87
N GLU A 105 44.26 -6.09 -23.40
CA GLU A 105 43.83 -6.37 -22.03
C GLU A 105 44.83 -5.89 -20.98
N ARG A 106 46.14 -6.02 -21.24
CA ARG A 106 47.17 -5.48 -20.33
C ARG A 106 47.12 -3.94 -20.27
N PHE A 107 46.89 -3.30 -21.41
CA PHE A 107 46.76 -1.84 -21.49
C PHE A 107 45.49 -1.34 -20.77
N GLU A 108 44.33 -1.95 -21.03
CA GLU A 108 43.07 -1.63 -20.34
C GLU A 108 43.20 -1.83 -18.83
N ARG A 109 43.90 -2.88 -18.39
CA ARG A 109 44.20 -3.09 -16.97
C ARG A 109 45.04 -1.95 -16.36
N CYS A 110 46.01 -1.40 -17.09
CA CYS A 110 46.78 -0.24 -16.64
C CYS A 110 45.89 1.01 -16.52
N LEU A 111 44.94 1.20 -17.45
CA LEU A 111 43.95 2.27 -17.36
C LEU A 111 43.03 2.09 -16.16
N ASP A 112 42.56 0.86 -15.89
CA ASP A 112 41.75 0.56 -14.70
C ASP A 112 42.49 0.85 -13.39
N LEU A 113 43.79 0.59 -13.36
CA LEU A 113 44.62 0.89 -12.19
C LEU A 113 44.77 2.39 -11.94
N TYR A 114 44.89 3.17 -13.01
CA TYR A 114 45.21 4.60 -12.97
C TYR A 114 43.96 5.50 -12.91
N LEU A 115 42.95 5.23 -13.75
CA LEU A 115 41.80 6.11 -13.98
C LEU A 115 40.53 5.70 -13.23
N ALA A 116 40.33 4.41 -12.93
CA ALA A 116 39.06 3.98 -12.36
C ALA A 116 38.92 4.40 -10.87
N PRO A 117 37.84 5.10 -10.48
CA PRO A 117 37.61 5.49 -9.10
C PRO A 117 37.33 4.27 -8.23
N ARG A 118 37.98 4.18 -7.08
CA ARG A 118 37.89 3.03 -6.16
C ARG A 118 36.90 3.35 -5.02
N MET A 119 35.92 2.46 -4.79
CA MET A 119 34.91 2.60 -3.75
C MET A 119 34.77 1.32 -2.93
N ARG A 120 34.76 1.44 -1.59
CA ARG A 120 34.41 0.34 -0.69
C ARG A 120 32.88 0.16 -0.73
N ARG A 121 32.43 -1.00 -1.21
CA ARG A 121 31.02 -1.39 -1.17
C ARG A 121 30.85 -2.50 -0.15
N GLN A 122 29.94 -2.30 0.80
CA GLN A 122 29.52 -3.37 1.69
C GLN A 122 28.56 -4.28 0.92
N ARG A 123 29.03 -5.46 0.53
CA ARG A 123 28.19 -6.49 -0.05
C ARG A 123 27.55 -7.28 1.10
N MET A 124 26.23 -7.31 1.14
CA MET A 124 25.49 -8.15 2.08
C MET A 124 25.32 -9.52 1.42
N ASP A 125 26.07 -10.51 1.88
CA ASP A 125 25.93 -11.88 1.43
C ASP A 125 24.79 -12.54 2.22
N ILE A 126 23.59 -12.47 1.65
CA ILE A 126 22.37 -13.09 2.20
C ILE A 126 22.21 -14.44 1.51
N GLU A 127 22.49 -15.53 2.23
CA GLU A 127 22.37 -16.89 1.69
C GLU A 127 20.90 -17.29 1.48
N ASN A 128 20.03 -16.96 2.45
CA ASN A 128 18.61 -17.25 2.40
C ASN A 128 17.78 -15.98 2.60
N ALA A 129 16.95 -15.62 1.61
CA ALA A 129 16.03 -14.48 1.71
C ALA A 129 15.00 -14.62 2.85
N GLN A 130 14.79 -15.84 3.37
CA GLN A 130 13.88 -16.13 4.47
C GLN A 130 14.39 -15.61 5.82
N ASP A 131 15.70 -15.46 5.99
CA ASP A 131 16.30 -14.92 7.23
C ASP A 131 15.97 -13.44 7.44
N LEU A 132 15.55 -12.74 6.38
CA LEU A 132 15.07 -11.37 6.42
C LEU A 132 13.59 -11.27 6.84
N LEU A 133 12.86 -12.38 6.84
CA LEU A 133 11.47 -12.43 7.23
C LEU A 133 11.38 -12.84 8.69
N LEU A 134 10.72 -12.02 9.51
CA LEU A 134 10.28 -12.47 10.83
C LEU A 134 9.38 -13.68 10.57
N SER A 135 9.76 -14.84 11.12
CA SER A 135 9.07 -16.13 10.95
C SER A 135 7.56 -15.88 10.93
N SER A 136 6.91 -16.18 9.80
CA SER A 136 5.50 -15.92 9.62
C SER A 136 4.78 -16.60 10.78
N LEU A 137 4.29 -15.82 11.75
CA LEU A 137 3.42 -16.33 12.79
C LEU A 137 2.30 -17.04 12.04
N LEU A 138 2.30 -18.37 12.14
CA LEU A 138 1.31 -19.28 11.60
C LEU A 138 -0.02 -18.99 12.31
N LEU A 139 -0.64 -17.86 11.99
CA LEU A 139 -2.08 -17.69 12.06
C LEU A 139 -2.67 -18.27 10.76
N ALA A 140 -2.27 -19.49 10.42
CA ALA A 140 -3.01 -20.34 9.51
C ALA A 140 -4.21 -20.92 10.27
N ASN A 141 -5.05 -20.04 10.80
CA ASN A 141 -6.41 -20.41 11.14
C ASN A 141 -7.07 -20.65 9.78
N TYR A 142 -7.45 -21.89 9.52
CA TYR A 142 -8.26 -22.27 8.37
C TYR A 142 -9.45 -21.31 8.27
N VAL A 143 -9.45 -20.42 7.27
CA VAL A 143 -10.56 -19.48 7.07
C VAL A 143 -11.57 -20.20 6.18
N PRO A 144 -12.73 -20.64 6.71
CA PRO A 144 -13.75 -21.25 5.87
C PRO A 144 -14.19 -20.23 4.82
N SER A 145 -14.20 -20.65 3.55
CA SER A 145 -14.65 -19.80 2.44
C SER A 145 -16.12 -20.07 2.13
N LEU A 146 -16.93 -19.01 2.08
CA LEU A 146 -18.31 -19.06 1.61
C LEU A 146 -18.38 -18.36 0.26
N GLN A 147 -18.93 -19.04 -0.75
CA GLN A 147 -19.13 -18.46 -2.09
C GLN A 147 -20.62 -18.16 -2.30
N LEU A 148 -20.92 -16.91 -2.68
CA LEU A 148 -22.26 -16.47 -3.06
C LEU A 148 -22.27 -16.14 -4.55
N HIS A 149 -23.12 -16.82 -5.32
CA HIS A 149 -23.21 -16.59 -6.76
C HIS A 149 -24.22 -15.47 -7.07
N LEU A 150 -23.72 -14.33 -7.55
CA LEU A 150 -24.55 -13.29 -8.15
C LEU A 150 -24.67 -13.54 -9.67
N SER A 151 -25.79 -13.12 -10.26
CA SER A 151 -25.96 -13.12 -11.73
C SER A 151 -24.75 -12.48 -12.41
N ALA A 152 -24.17 -13.19 -13.38
CA ALA A 152 -22.81 -13.01 -13.91
C ALA A 152 -22.47 -11.67 -14.61
N THR A 153 -23.34 -10.67 -14.55
CA THR A 153 -23.26 -9.45 -15.36
C THR A 153 -23.09 -8.16 -14.56
N VAL A 154 -23.14 -8.18 -13.22
CA VAL A 154 -23.15 -6.95 -12.41
C VAL A 154 -22.01 -6.93 -11.39
N ARG A 155 -21.27 -5.81 -11.36
CA ARG A 155 -20.21 -5.57 -10.37
C ARG A 155 -20.83 -5.22 -9.01
N VAL A 156 -20.40 -5.92 -7.97
CA VAL A 156 -20.71 -5.58 -6.57
C VAL A 156 -19.70 -4.54 -6.08
N ARG A 157 -20.18 -3.41 -5.54
CA ARG A 157 -19.33 -2.32 -5.04
C ARG A 157 -19.10 -2.35 -3.55
N CYS A 158 -20.12 -2.77 -2.81
CA CYS A 158 -20.12 -2.71 -1.36
C CYS A 158 -20.83 -3.95 -0.80
N VAL A 159 -20.39 -4.34 0.39
CA VAL A 159 -20.91 -5.49 1.12
C VAL A 159 -20.89 -5.17 2.62
N ALA A 160 -21.87 -5.65 3.36
CA ALA A 160 -21.91 -5.51 4.80
C ALA A 160 -22.54 -6.74 5.45
N VAL A 161 -21.95 -7.20 6.55
CA VAL A 161 -22.44 -8.31 7.37
C VAL A 161 -23.25 -7.75 8.54
N ASP A 162 -24.36 -8.41 8.87
CA ASP A 162 -25.17 -8.08 10.04
C ASP A 162 -24.39 -8.32 11.35
N PRO A 163 -24.58 -7.55 12.42
CA PRO A 163 -23.86 -7.73 13.69
C PRO A 163 -24.01 -9.10 14.34
N ARG A 164 -25.00 -9.91 13.94
CA ARG A 164 -25.19 -11.30 14.40
C ARG A 164 -24.51 -12.32 13.50
N GLY A 165 -23.99 -11.92 12.34
CA GLY A 165 -23.32 -12.80 11.37
C GLY A 165 -24.26 -13.73 10.60
N GLN A 166 -25.58 -13.48 10.63
CA GLN A 166 -26.58 -14.32 9.97
C GLN A 166 -26.92 -13.83 8.55
N TRP A 167 -26.81 -12.53 8.32
CA TRP A 167 -27.23 -11.89 7.08
C TRP A 167 -26.09 -11.12 6.44
N LEU A 168 -26.07 -11.12 5.10
CA LEU A 168 -25.16 -10.32 4.29
C LEU A 168 -25.97 -9.44 3.35
N VAL A 169 -25.55 -8.20 3.20
CA VAL A 169 -26.14 -7.28 2.23
C VAL A 169 -25.08 -6.89 1.21
N THR A 170 -25.45 -6.93 -0.07
CA THR A 170 -24.60 -6.53 -1.18
C THR A 170 -25.24 -5.42 -2.00
N GLY A 171 -24.47 -4.42 -2.39
CA GLY A 171 -24.88 -3.35 -3.30
C GLY A 171 -24.12 -3.41 -4.61
N ALA A 172 -24.83 -3.29 -5.72
CA ALA A 172 -24.26 -3.49 -7.05
C ALA A 172 -24.43 -2.28 -7.97
N ASP A 173 -23.80 -2.36 -9.14
CA ASP A 173 -23.85 -1.32 -10.19
C ASP A 173 -25.24 -1.13 -10.79
N ASP A 174 -26.13 -2.12 -10.64
CA ASP A 174 -27.53 -2.02 -11.02
C ASP A 174 -28.36 -1.21 -10.01
N GLY A 175 -27.77 -0.54 -9.02
CA GLY A 175 -28.52 0.26 -8.04
C GLY A 175 -29.45 -0.58 -7.14
N ARG A 176 -29.32 -1.91 -7.16
CA ARG A 176 -30.09 -2.82 -6.32
C ARG A 176 -29.28 -3.27 -5.12
N VAL A 177 -29.96 -3.36 -3.99
CA VAL A 177 -29.46 -3.94 -2.75
C VAL A 177 -30.05 -5.34 -2.61
N ARG A 178 -29.23 -6.33 -2.28
CA ARG A 178 -29.65 -7.73 -2.12
C ARG A 178 -29.30 -8.21 -0.72
N LEU A 179 -30.26 -8.85 -0.06
CA LEU A 179 -30.07 -9.56 1.22
C LEU A 179 -29.81 -11.03 0.94
N TRP A 180 -28.83 -11.58 1.64
CA TRP A 180 -28.42 -12.97 1.58
C TRP A 180 -28.47 -13.58 2.97
N ASP A 181 -29.07 -14.77 3.05
CA ASP A 181 -28.95 -15.64 4.21
C ASP A 181 -27.59 -16.34 4.15
N LEU A 182 -26.73 -16.12 5.15
CA LEU A 182 -25.39 -16.71 5.19
C LEU A 182 -25.42 -18.21 5.52
N SER A 183 -26.49 -18.71 6.15
CA SER A 183 -26.61 -20.12 6.50
C SER A 183 -26.95 -21.00 5.29
N ILE A 184 -27.74 -20.48 4.36
CA ILE A 184 -28.24 -21.21 3.17
C ILE A 184 -27.62 -20.68 1.87
N ALA A 185 -26.86 -19.58 1.93
CA ALA A 185 -26.24 -18.92 0.77
C ALA A 185 -27.24 -18.48 -0.31
N ARG A 186 -28.46 -18.08 0.07
CA ARG A 186 -29.54 -17.69 -0.84
C ARG A 186 -29.91 -16.22 -0.71
N CYS A 187 -30.26 -15.59 -1.84
CA CYS A 187 -30.82 -14.25 -1.85
C CYS A 187 -32.29 -14.30 -1.41
N THR A 188 -32.63 -13.58 -0.34
CA THR A 188 -33.97 -13.59 0.27
C THR A 188 -34.80 -12.36 -0.06
N ALA A 189 -34.15 -11.22 -0.33
CA ALA A 189 -34.82 -9.97 -0.65
C ALA A 189 -33.96 -9.07 -1.55
N VAL A 190 -34.64 -8.24 -2.36
CA VAL A 190 -34.01 -7.29 -3.27
C VAL A 190 -34.75 -5.96 -3.18
N TRP A 191 -34.02 -4.86 -3.00
CA TRP A 191 -34.56 -3.49 -3.04
C TRP A 191 -33.95 -2.73 -4.22
N ASP A 192 -34.81 -2.08 -5.01
CA ASP A 192 -34.37 -1.18 -6.08
C ASP A 192 -34.44 0.28 -5.59
N LEU A 193 -33.28 0.86 -5.26
CA LEU A 193 -33.20 2.22 -4.71
C LEU A 193 -33.53 3.30 -5.76
N HIS A 194 -33.60 2.92 -7.04
CA HIS A 194 -33.93 3.80 -8.15
C HIS A 194 -35.31 3.53 -8.75
N ALA A 195 -36.18 2.76 -8.07
CA ALA A 195 -37.53 2.46 -8.57
C ALA A 195 -38.36 3.71 -8.94
N ARG A 196 -38.12 4.84 -8.26
CA ARG A 196 -38.78 6.13 -8.52
C ARG A 196 -38.07 7.05 -9.52
N SER A 197 -36.89 6.67 -9.99
CA SER A 197 -36.08 7.48 -10.90
C SER A 197 -36.14 6.89 -12.31
N PRO A 198 -36.09 7.74 -13.36
CA PRO A 198 -35.99 7.25 -14.73
C PRO A 198 -34.71 6.42 -14.89
N THR A 199 -34.73 5.45 -15.81
CA THR A 199 -33.60 4.52 -16.03
C THR A 199 -32.29 5.24 -16.37
N SER A 200 -32.36 6.44 -16.95
CA SER A 200 -31.21 7.30 -17.25
C SER A 200 -30.50 7.86 -16.01
N GLU A 201 -31.18 7.97 -14.87
CA GLU A 201 -30.65 8.49 -13.60
C GLU A 201 -30.28 7.37 -12.62
N ARG A 202 -30.20 6.13 -13.10
CA ARG A 202 -29.84 4.99 -12.26
C ARG A 202 -28.39 5.11 -11.82
N SER A 203 -28.17 5.03 -10.52
CA SER A 203 -26.84 5.15 -9.91
C SER A 203 -26.46 3.83 -9.23
N PRO A 204 -25.16 3.48 -9.21
CA PRO A 204 -24.71 2.33 -8.43
C PRO A 204 -24.88 2.60 -6.92
N VAL A 205 -24.99 1.52 -6.16
CA VAL A 205 -24.94 1.60 -4.69
C VAL A 205 -23.48 1.75 -4.26
N TYR A 206 -23.13 2.89 -3.66
CA TYR A 206 -21.74 3.20 -3.32
C TYR A 206 -21.32 2.65 -1.95
N GLY A 207 -22.18 2.79 -0.95
CA GLY A 207 -21.89 2.38 0.43
C GLY A 207 -23.08 1.67 1.07
N ILE A 208 -22.80 0.61 1.81
CA ILE A 208 -23.79 -0.10 2.63
C ILE A 208 -23.14 -0.39 3.97
N GLN A 209 -23.90 -0.17 5.05
CA GLN A 209 -23.48 -0.62 6.36
C GLN A 209 -24.68 -0.95 7.25
N TRP A 210 -24.59 -2.09 7.93
CA TRP A 210 -25.53 -2.46 8.98
C TRP A 210 -25.36 -1.58 10.21
N CYS A 211 -26.46 -1.32 10.90
CA CYS A 211 -26.43 -0.72 12.22
C CYS A 211 -25.67 -1.65 13.17
N PRO A 212 -24.62 -1.20 13.88
CA PRO A 212 -23.81 -2.05 14.76
C PRO A 212 -24.56 -2.60 15.96
N ASN A 213 -25.69 -1.98 16.32
CA ASN A 213 -26.49 -2.39 17.47
C ASN A 213 -27.22 -3.71 17.17
N LYS A 214 -26.81 -4.81 17.82
CA LYS A 214 -27.38 -6.16 17.66
C LYS A 214 -28.89 -6.26 17.95
N ALA A 215 -29.45 -5.31 18.70
CA ALA A 215 -30.88 -5.23 18.96
C ALA A 215 -31.67 -4.67 17.75
N MET A 216 -30.99 -3.97 16.84
CA MET A 216 -31.58 -3.25 15.72
C MET A 216 -31.15 -3.89 14.41
N SER A 217 -32.01 -4.69 13.80
CA SER A 217 -31.71 -5.28 12.50
C SER A 217 -32.13 -4.32 11.39
N LEU A 218 -31.25 -3.38 11.07
CA LEU A 218 -31.44 -2.39 10.01
C LEU A 218 -30.09 -1.99 9.40
N PHE A 219 -30.12 -1.52 8.17
CA PHE A 219 -28.93 -1.05 7.47
C PHE A 219 -29.22 0.24 6.70
N ALA A 220 -28.16 0.96 6.35
CA ALA A 220 -28.24 2.13 5.49
C ALA A 220 -27.49 1.85 4.18
N ALA A 221 -28.06 2.28 3.06
CA ALA A 221 -27.50 2.16 1.73
C ALA A 221 -27.47 3.52 1.04
N SER A 222 -26.34 3.89 0.43
CA SER A 222 -26.17 5.17 -0.27
C SER A 222 -26.03 4.99 -1.78
N THR A 223 -26.65 5.92 -2.49
CA THR A 223 -26.60 6.10 -3.95
C THR A 223 -26.33 7.58 -4.24
N ASP A 224 -26.30 7.97 -5.51
CA ASP A 224 -26.18 9.38 -5.86
C ASP A 224 -27.42 10.17 -5.42
N GLY A 225 -27.22 11.19 -4.60
CA GLY A 225 -28.28 12.06 -4.07
C GLY A 225 -29.26 11.41 -3.08
N LYS A 226 -29.18 10.10 -2.80
CA LYS A 226 -30.14 9.40 -1.94
C LYS A 226 -29.47 8.42 -0.99
N VAL A 227 -29.96 8.38 0.24
CA VAL A 227 -29.60 7.39 1.27
C VAL A 227 -30.89 6.75 1.77
N ALA A 228 -30.97 5.42 1.71
CA ALA A 228 -32.10 4.65 2.18
C ALA A 228 -31.74 3.95 3.49
N VAL A 229 -32.60 4.07 4.49
CA VAL A 229 -32.54 3.27 5.72
C VAL A 229 -33.56 2.14 5.57
N ILE A 230 -33.10 0.90 5.65
CA ILE A 230 -33.91 -0.29 5.38
C ILE A 230 -33.89 -1.19 6.61
N VAL A 231 -35.08 -1.62 7.02
CA VAL A 231 -35.35 -2.60 8.08
C VAL A 231 -35.87 -3.86 7.39
N PRO A 232 -35.01 -4.82 7.04
CA PRO A 232 -35.43 -6.01 6.30
C PRO A 232 -36.42 -6.84 7.14
N PRO A 233 -37.65 -7.09 6.66
CA PRO A 233 -38.62 -7.91 7.38
C PRO A 233 -38.10 -9.33 7.66
N GLN A 234 -37.28 -9.86 6.75
CA GLN A 234 -36.73 -11.21 6.79
C GLN A 234 -35.73 -11.42 7.93
N SER A 235 -35.03 -10.36 8.38
CA SER A 235 -34.02 -10.48 9.43
C SER A 235 -34.59 -10.34 10.85
N ASN A 236 -35.82 -9.85 10.98
CA ASN A 236 -36.38 -9.41 12.26
C ASN A 236 -37.20 -10.49 13.00
N GLY A 237 -37.04 -11.76 12.64
CA GLY A 237 -37.74 -12.88 13.29
C GLY A 237 -39.27 -12.83 13.16
N ALA A 238 -39.80 -11.95 12.30
CA ALA A 238 -41.21 -11.92 11.95
C ALA A 238 -41.49 -13.18 11.13
N ALA A 239 -41.88 -14.25 11.83
CA ALA A 239 -42.54 -15.38 11.21
C ALA A 239 -43.61 -14.80 10.28
N SER A 240 -43.61 -15.26 9.03
CA SER A 240 -44.65 -14.99 8.06
C SER A 240 -45.98 -15.48 8.63
N SER A 241 -46.63 -14.67 9.46
CA SER A 241 -48.01 -14.89 9.82
C SER A 241 -48.81 -14.46 8.60
N SER A 242 -49.70 -15.32 8.15
CA SER A 242 -50.58 -15.18 6.98
C SER A 242 -51.57 -13.99 7.06
N ARG A 243 -51.33 -13.02 7.94
CA ARG A 243 -52.11 -11.80 8.14
C ARG A 243 -51.19 -10.58 8.24
N GLY A 244 -50.66 -10.15 7.09
CA GLY A 244 -50.04 -8.84 6.92
C GLY A 244 -48.68 -8.65 7.63
N ILE A 245 -47.82 -7.86 7.01
CA ILE A 245 -46.57 -7.40 7.63
C ILE A 245 -46.96 -6.45 8.75
N ASN A 246 -46.91 -6.90 10.01
CA ASN A 246 -47.11 -6.02 11.15
C ASN A 246 -45.98 -4.97 11.17
N TRP A 247 -46.36 -3.69 11.00
CA TRP A 247 -45.51 -2.50 11.06
C TRP A 247 -44.79 -2.27 12.41
N THR A 248 -44.81 -3.27 13.30
CA THR A 248 -44.54 -3.15 14.74
C THR A 248 -43.20 -3.74 15.14
N SER A 249 -42.27 -3.99 14.22
CA SER A 249 -40.91 -4.33 14.65
C SER A 249 -40.33 -3.16 15.44
N PRO A 250 -39.68 -3.39 16.59
CA PRO A 250 -38.98 -2.36 17.34
C PRO A 250 -37.98 -1.57 16.49
N SER A 251 -37.33 -2.23 15.51
CA SER A 251 -36.39 -1.56 14.60
C SER A 251 -37.09 -0.59 13.64
N MET A 252 -38.26 -0.97 13.14
CA MET A 252 -39.08 -0.15 12.26
C MET A 252 -39.64 1.06 13.03
N ALA A 253 -40.21 0.81 14.20
CA ALA A 253 -40.72 1.86 15.08
C ALA A 253 -39.64 2.91 15.41
N PHE A 254 -38.44 2.47 15.81
CA PHE A 254 -37.31 3.35 16.09
C PHE A 254 -36.89 4.20 14.89
N ALA A 255 -36.75 3.59 13.72
CA ALA A 255 -36.32 4.31 12.51
C ALA A 255 -37.36 5.34 12.02
N THR A 256 -38.63 5.16 12.38
CA THR A 256 -39.72 6.10 12.03
C THR A 256 -40.17 7.02 13.15
N GLN A 257 -39.64 6.88 14.38
CA GLN A 257 -40.09 7.62 15.56
C GLN A 257 -40.01 9.13 15.39
N GLY A 258 -38.97 9.60 14.69
CA GLY A 258 -38.73 11.02 14.46
C GLY A 258 -39.54 11.63 13.32
N TYR A 259 -40.39 10.86 12.63
CA TYR A 259 -41.17 11.37 11.52
C TYR A 259 -42.23 12.37 12.01
N GLN A 260 -42.12 13.61 11.55
CA GLN A 260 -43.12 14.64 11.78
C GLN A 260 -43.88 14.92 10.48
N PRO A 261 -45.19 14.59 10.39
CA PRO A 261 -46.00 15.00 9.26
C PRO A 261 -46.15 16.53 9.32
N ASN A 262 -45.72 17.23 8.26
CA ASN A 262 -45.78 18.69 8.09
C ASN A 262 -44.71 19.53 8.81
N ILE A 263 -43.44 19.37 8.41
CA ILE A 263 -42.50 20.50 8.32
C ILE A 263 -42.00 20.61 6.88
N ASN A 264 -42.94 20.85 5.95
CA ASN A 264 -42.59 21.54 4.72
C ASN A 264 -42.60 23.03 5.07
N GLY A 265 -41.46 23.59 5.47
CA GLY A 265 -41.28 25.05 5.51
C GLY A 265 -40.94 25.70 6.85
N ASP A 266 -40.28 25.05 7.80
CA ASP A 266 -39.59 25.82 8.84
C ASP A 266 -38.18 26.19 8.36
N SER A 267 -38.13 27.27 7.59
CA SER A 267 -36.94 28.11 7.45
C SER A 267 -36.58 28.64 8.85
N GLY A 268 -35.92 27.80 9.65
CA GLY A 268 -35.46 28.19 10.98
C GLY A 268 -34.49 29.37 10.87
N LYS A 269 -34.98 30.59 11.11
CA LYS A 269 -34.31 31.90 11.37
C LYS A 269 -33.05 32.27 10.56
N THR A 270 -32.66 31.45 9.59
CA THR A 270 -31.46 31.53 8.77
C THR A 270 -31.88 31.01 7.40
N GLY A 271 -31.89 31.85 6.37
CA GLY A 271 -32.43 31.52 5.05
C GLY A 271 -31.63 30.47 4.25
N ARG A 272 -31.02 29.48 4.91
CA ARG A 272 -30.25 28.40 4.27
C ARG A 272 -31.07 27.12 4.24
N ALA A 273 -31.21 26.53 3.05
CA ALA A 273 -31.85 25.23 2.87
C ALA A 273 -31.18 24.14 3.73
N PRO A 274 -31.93 23.16 4.26
CA PRO A 274 -31.37 22.08 5.06
C PRO A 274 -30.40 21.23 4.23
N PRO A 275 -29.31 20.71 4.83
CA PRO A 275 -28.27 19.97 4.10
C PRO A 275 -28.75 18.60 3.58
N ALA A 276 -29.85 18.07 4.15
CA ALA A 276 -30.51 16.88 3.65
C ALA A 276 -32.01 16.92 3.99
N ARG A 277 -32.83 16.30 3.13
CA ARG A 277 -34.29 16.22 3.31
C ARG A 277 -34.69 14.79 3.62
N TRP A 278 -35.41 14.59 4.72
CA TRP A 278 -35.99 13.31 5.09
C TRP A 278 -37.37 13.19 4.43
N VAL A 279 -37.58 12.08 3.73
CA VAL A 279 -38.77 11.78 2.95
C VAL A 279 -39.37 10.48 3.46
N ARG A 280 -40.68 10.52 3.70
CA ARG A 280 -41.44 9.33 4.07
C ARG A 280 -41.58 8.40 2.86
N PRO A 281 -41.20 7.11 2.98
CA PRO A 281 -41.43 6.11 1.93
C PRO A 281 -42.93 5.92 1.65
N THR A 282 -43.28 5.46 0.44
CA THR A 282 -44.66 5.06 0.11
C THR A 282 -45.06 3.82 0.91
N ASP A 283 -46.36 3.53 1.02
CA ASP A 283 -46.81 2.37 1.77
C ASP A 283 -46.36 1.03 1.14
N GLU A 284 -46.02 1.01 -0.15
CA GLU A 284 -45.42 -0.14 -0.82
C GLU A 284 -43.96 -0.34 -0.40
N GLU A 285 -43.14 0.71 -0.52
CA GLU A 285 -41.73 0.68 -0.09
C GLU A 285 -41.57 0.35 1.39
N ARG A 286 -42.49 0.86 2.20
CA ARG A 286 -42.49 0.63 3.64
C ARG A 286 -42.89 -0.84 3.93
N ARG A 287 -43.75 -1.47 3.11
CA ARG A 287 -44.04 -2.93 3.19
C ARG A 287 -42.79 -3.75 2.85
N ASP A 288 -41.99 -3.27 1.92
CA ASP A 288 -40.71 -3.89 1.58
C ASP A 288 -39.63 -3.66 2.67
N GLY A 289 -39.92 -2.84 3.68
CA GLY A 289 -39.02 -2.57 4.82
C GLY A 289 -38.21 -1.29 4.70
N ILE A 290 -38.45 -0.44 3.70
CA ILE A 290 -37.79 0.88 3.61
C ILE A 290 -38.37 1.78 4.69
N ALA A 291 -37.52 2.22 5.62
CA ALA A 291 -37.93 2.98 6.80
C ALA A 291 -37.88 4.49 6.60
N ALA A 292 -36.83 4.98 5.96
CA ALA A 292 -36.65 6.40 5.66
C ALA A 292 -35.83 6.58 4.37
N LEU A 293 -36.17 7.60 3.60
CA LEU A 293 -35.41 8.04 2.44
C LEU A 293 -34.83 9.42 2.73
N ILE A 294 -33.54 9.60 2.52
CA ILE A 294 -32.84 10.86 2.79
C ILE A 294 -32.29 11.36 1.47
N THR A 295 -32.76 12.52 1.03
CA THR A 295 -32.23 13.21 -0.16
C THR A 295 -31.08 14.11 0.28
N VAL A 296 -29.91 13.89 -0.29
CA VAL A 296 -28.67 14.60 0.03
C VAL A 296 -28.19 15.35 -1.20
N ASN A 297 -27.57 16.52 -1.01
CA ASN A 297 -26.95 17.25 -2.10
C ASN A 297 -25.63 16.58 -2.50
N GLY A 298 -25.55 16.03 -3.71
CA GLY A 298 -24.35 15.38 -4.25
C GLY A 298 -24.28 13.87 -4.02
N SER A 299 -23.09 13.30 -4.21
CA SER A 299 -22.92 11.84 -4.28
C SER A 299 -22.44 11.26 -2.97
N ALA A 300 -23.34 10.62 -2.19
CA ALA A 300 -22.99 9.94 -0.95
C ALA A 300 -22.24 8.63 -1.24
N LYS A 301 -20.91 8.65 -1.09
CA LYS A 301 -20.02 7.53 -1.42
C LYS A 301 -19.90 6.52 -0.28
N THR A 302 -19.86 6.97 0.97
CA THR A 302 -19.70 6.08 2.12
C THR A 302 -20.74 6.36 3.19
N VAL A 303 -21.06 5.32 3.95
CA VAL A 303 -21.97 5.36 5.10
C VAL A 303 -21.26 4.72 6.28
N VAL A 304 -21.22 5.42 7.42
CA VAL A 304 -20.56 4.95 8.66
C VAL A 304 -21.46 5.15 9.87
N TRP A 305 -21.88 4.08 10.54
CA TRP A 305 -22.67 4.13 11.77
C TRP A 305 -21.80 4.40 12.99
N HIS A 306 -22.39 5.14 13.93
CA HIS A 306 -21.91 5.21 15.30
C HIS A 306 -22.20 3.88 16.02
N ALA A 307 -21.33 3.48 16.96
CA ALA A 307 -21.45 2.21 17.69
C ALA A 307 -22.81 1.99 18.40
N LYS A 308 -23.44 3.09 18.86
CA LYS A 308 -24.78 3.04 19.49
C LYS A 308 -25.93 2.78 18.50
N GLY A 309 -25.73 3.01 17.20
CA GLY A 309 -26.74 2.72 16.16
C GLY A 309 -27.83 3.78 15.93
N ASP A 310 -27.75 4.96 16.56
CA ASP A 310 -28.70 6.06 16.36
C ASP A 310 -28.17 7.15 15.41
N TYR A 311 -26.85 7.35 15.44
CA TYR A 311 -26.16 8.27 14.54
C TYR A 311 -25.47 7.50 13.43
N PHE A 312 -25.47 8.06 12.23
CA PHE A 312 -24.60 7.64 11.14
C PHE A 312 -24.13 8.84 10.34
N ALA A 313 -22.95 8.71 9.75
CA ALA A 313 -22.37 9.74 8.91
C ALA A 313 -22.36 9.28 7.45
N THR A 314 -22.51 10.22 6.54
CA THR A 314 -22.30 9.98 5.11
C THR A 314 -21.25 10.94 4.59
N THR A 315 -20.35 10.43 3.75
CA THR A 315 -19.38 11.27 3.07
C THR A 315 -19.62 11.27 1.57
N GLY A 316 -19.42 12.41 0.94
CA GLY A 316 -19.69 12.59 -0.47
C GLY A 316 -18.95 13.77 -1.07
N GLN A 317 -18.88 13.77 -2.40
CA GLN A 317 -18.42 14.95 -3.14
C GLN A 317 -19.66 15.73 -3.59
N SER A 318 -19.68 17.03 -3.27
CA SER A 318 -20.69 17.92 -3.84
C SER A 318 -20.40 18.13 -5.31
N VAL A 319 -21.39 17.85 -6.17
CA VAL A 319 -21.31 17.99 -7.63
C VAL A 319 -21.34 19.47 -8.04
N THR A 320 -21.85 20.36 -7.19
CA THR A 320 -21.88 21.80 -7.45
C THR A 320 -20.59 22.44 -6.95
N GLY A 321 -19.72 22.82 -7.88
CA GLY A 321 -18.33 23.27 -7.69
C GLY A 321 -18.11 24.56 -6.89
N GLY A 322 -18.61 24.65 -5.66
CA GLY A 322 -18.40 25.82 -4.80
C GLY A 322 -18.50 25.62 -3.29
N SER A 323 -19.11 24.54 -2.79
CA SER A 323 -19.26 24.35 -1.33
C SER A 323 -18.86 22.94 -0.90
N THR A 324 -17.67 22.84 -0.31
CA THR A 324 -17.14 21.62 0.32
C THR A 324 -17.69 21.40 1.74
N SER A 325 -18.52 22.33 2.25
CA SER A 325 -19.09 22.29 3.61
C SER A 325 -20.08 21.14 3.84
N GLU A 326 -20.68 20.60 2.78
CA GLU A 326 -21.66 19.50 2.83
C GLU A 326 -21.05 18.14 2.45
N SER A 327 -19.72 18.04 2.42
CA SER A 327 -19.01 16.79 2.09
C SER A 327 -19.13 15.71 3.17
N VAL A 328 -19.40 16.10 4.42
CA VAL A 328 -19.64 15.20 5.54
C VAL A 328 -20.94 15.61 6.22
N LEU A 329 -21.88 14.68 6.32
CA LEU A 329 -23.15 14.87 7.01
C LEU A 329 -23.29 13.86 8.14
N ILE A 330 -23.85 14.30 9.26
CA ILE A 330 -24.22 13.44 10.39
C ILE A 330 -25.75 13.40 10.46
N HIS A 331 -26.29 12.19 10.43
CA HIS A 331 -27.70 11.87 10.47
C HIS A 331 -28.04 11.32 11.84
N HIS A 332 -29.13 11.82 12.42
CA HIS A 332 -29.70 11.35 13.67
C HIS A 332 -31.01 10.63 13.36
N LEU A 333 -31.00 9.30 13.42
CA LEU A 333 -32.09 8.46 12.95
C LEU A 333 -33.38 8.64 13.77
N SER A 334 -33.29 8.52 15.10
CA SER A 334 -34.46 8.62 15.98
C SER A 334 -35.19 9.97 15.90
N LYS A 335 -34.49 11.04 15.50
CA LYS A 335 -35.04 12.39 15.31
C LYS A 335 -35.25 12.78 13.84
N GLN A 336 -34.88 11.93 12.90
CA GLN A 336 -34.88 12.20 11.45
C GLN A 336 -34.30 13.58 11.10
N ARG A 337 -33.11 13.89 11.64
CA ARG A 337 -32.43 15.18 11.47
C ARG A 337 -31.03 14.99 10.91
N SER A 338 -30.62 15.88 10.01
CA SER A 338 -29.26 15.91 9.46
C SER A 338 -28.55 17.21 9.79
N GLN A 339 -27.24 17.13 10.05
CA GLN A 339 -26.39 18.26 10.38
C GLN A 339 -25.08 18.17 9.59
N ALA A 340 -24.60 19.31 9.10
CA ALA A 340 -23.27 19.46 8.54
C ALA A 340 -22.35 20.02 9.64
N PRO A 341 -21.47 19.22 10.26
CA PRO A 341 -20.67 19.65 11.41
C PRO A 341 -19.58 20.68 11.05
N PHE A 342 -19.29 20.89 9.76
CA PHE A 342 -18.19 21.75 9.32
C PHE A 342 -18.70 22.95 8.52
N SER A 343 -18.48 24.17 9.03
CA SER A 343 -18.90 25.42 8.36
C SER A 343 -17.98 25.86 7.22
N ARG A 344 -16.73 25.39 7.21
CA ARG A 344 -15.70 25.69 6.22
C ARG A 344 -14.88 24.43 5.99
N ALA A 345 -15.05 23.77 4.84
CA ALA A 345 -14.03 22.81 4.46
C ALA A 345 -12.78 23.59 4.04
N SER A 346 -11.64 23.14 4.55
CA SER A 346 -10.30 23.70 4.35
C SER A 346 -10.15 24.28 2.94
N LYS A 347 -9.87 25.58 2.81
CA LYS A 347 -9.47 26.18 1.53
C LYS A 347 -8.30 25.38 0.97
N GLY A 348 -8.51 24.74 -0.17
CA GLY A 348 -7.53 23.86 -0.80
C GLY A 348 -8.20 23.00 -1.85
N SER A 349 -8.16 23.48 -3.09
CA SER A 349 -8.14 22.69 -4.33
C SER A 349 -8.23 21.18 -4.13
N SER A 350 -9.36 20.56 -4.53
CA SER A 350 -9.49 19.18 -5.03
C SER A 350 -8.39 18.17 -4.64
N ALA A 351 -8.05 18.02 -3.35
CA ALA A 351 -6.96 17.15 -2.87
C ALA A 351 -6.92 17.02 -1.33
N VAL A 352 -8.03 16.70 -0.67
CA VAL A 352 -8.02 16.29 0.77
C VAL A 352 -7.60 14.81 0.94
N GLN A 353 -7.16 14.14 -0.12
CA GLN A 353 -6.84 12.70 -0.13
C GLN A 353 -5.45 12.35 0.44
N ARG A 354 -4.87 13.17 1.33
CA ARG A 354 -3.49 12.99 1.84
C ARG A 354 -3.35 12.92 3.36
N SER A 355 -4.29 13.48 4.12
CA SER A 355 -4.20 13.58 5.58
C SER A 355 -5.49 13.13 6.25
N VAL A 356 -5.36 12.45 7.39
CA VAL A 356 -6.51 12.09 8.23
C VAL A 356 -6.61 13.06 9.39
N ARG A 357 -7.81 13.53 9.71
CA ARG A 357 -8.05 14.50 10.78
C ARG A 357 -8.99 13.90 11.82
N ILE A 358 -8.64 14.05 13.08
CA ILE A 358 -9.41 13.54 14.22
C ILE A 358 -10.05 14.73 14.92
N TYR A 359 -11.37 14.72 15.04
CA TYR A 359 -12.16 15.80 15.62
C TYR A 359 -12.85 15.33 16.91
N ASN A 360 -12.94 16.23 17.89
CA ASN A 360 -13.81 16.06 19.04
C ASN A 360 -15.17 16.69 18.69
N LEU A 361 -16.22 15.87 18.62
CA LEU A 361 -17.56 16.35 18.26
C LEU A 361 -18.25 17.13 19.40
N ALA A 362 -17.89 16.87 20.66
CA ALA A 362 -18.47 17.57 21.80
C ALA A 362 -17.95 19.02 21.92
N THR A 363 -16.65 19.21 21.72
CA THR A 363 -16.01 20.53 21.74
C THR A 363 -15.95 21.20 20.36
N GLN A 364 -16.28 20.47 19.29
CA GLN A 364 -16.17 20.90 17.89
C GLN A 364 -14.74 21.37 17.52
N THR A 365 -13.71 20.77 18.11
CA THR A 365 -12.30 21.11 17.87
C THR A 365 -11.56 19.99 17.14
N LEU A 366 -10.56 20.37 16.34
CA LEU A 366 -9.60 19.44 15.74
C LEU A 366 -8.61 18.99 16.83
N ILE A 367 -8.48 17.69 17.05
CA ILE A 367 -7.54 17.11 18.02
C ILE A 367 -6.19 16.87 17.37
N LYS A 368 -6.18 16.15 16.23
CA LYS A 368 -4.95 15.64 15.61
C LYS A 368 -5.07 15.60 14.09
N THR A 369 -3.96 15.87 13.41
CA THR A 369 -3.83 15.66 11.96
C THR A 369 -2.71 14.66 11.70
N LEU A 370 -3.06 13.53 11.09
CA LEU A 370 -2.14 12.45 10.74
C LEU A 370 -1.58 12.72 9.33
N GLN A 371 -0.25 12.79 9.24
CA GLN A 371 0.47 12.87 7.97
C GLN A 371 0.72 11.45 7.49
N THR A 372 -0.07 11.00 6.50
CA THR A 372 -0.06 9.58 6.10
C THR A 372 1.11 9.21 5.19
N GLY A 373 1.68 10.19 4.47
CA GLY A 373 2.64 9.94 3.39
C GLY A 373 2.02 9.27 2.15
N LEU A 374 0.70 9.04 2.15
CA LEU A 374 -0.05 8.46 1.03
C LEU A 374 -0.60 9.59 0.15
N ARG A 375 -0.58 9.38 -1.17
CA ARG A 375 -1.05 10.41 -2.11
C ARG A 375 -2.56 10.35 -2.31
N TRP A 376 -3.12 9.14 -2.30
CA TRP A 376 -4.52 8.87 -2.63
C TRP A 376 -5.16 7.88 -1.67
N ILE A 377 -5.60 8.35 -0.51
CA ILE A 377 -6.31 7.52 0.48
C ILE A 377 -7.62 6.98 -0.13
N SER A 378 -7.83 5.67 -0.04
CA SER A 378 -9.05 4.99 -0.51
C SER A 378 -10.04 4.76 0.61
N ASP A 379 -9.61 4.16 1.72
CA ASP A 379 -10.48 3.81 2.84
C ASP A 379 -9.69 3.80 4.17
N MET A 380 -10.39 3.88 5.28
CA MET A 380 -9.80 3.85 6.61
C MET A 380 -10.67 3.05 7.58
N HIS A 381 -10.01 2.29 8.46
CA HIS A 381 -10.68 1.47 9.45
C HIS A 381 -10.04 1.64 10.82
N LEU A 382 -10.87 1.91 11.83
CA LEU A 382 -10.46 2.05 13.21
C LEU A 382 -10.56 0.69 13.91
N HIS A 383 -9.54 0.32 14.68
CA HIS A 383 -9.55 -0.96 15.39
C HIS A 383 -10.57 -0.95 16.54
N GLY A 384 -11.63 -1.76 16.40
CA GLY A 384 -12.83 -1.72 17.24
C GLY A 384 -12.74 -2.32 18.66
N PRO A 385 -12.00 -3.41 18.95
CA PRO A 385 -12.07 -4.07 20.26
C PRO A 385 -11.33 -3.36 21.40
N SER A 386 -10.29 -2.57 21.11
CA SER A 386 -9.36 -2.03 22.12
C SER A 386 -9.51 -0.52 22.38
N GLY A 387 -10.68 0.07 22.08
CA GLY A 387 -10.90 1.50 22.33
C GLY A 387 -10.35 2.45 21.25
N GLY A 388 -10.08 1.95 20.04
CA GLY A 388 -9.77 2.80 18.89
C GLY A 388 -8.38 3.42 18.90
N THR A 389 -7.40 2.73 19.50
CA THR A 389 -6.00 3.19 19.58
C THR A 389 -5.25 3.06 18.25
N HIS A 390 -5.70 2.17 17.36
CA HIS A 390 -5.05 1.91 16.08
C HIS A 390 -5.94 2.21 14.88
N LEU A 391 -5.33 2.77 13.84
CA LEU A 391 -5.99 3.15 12.59
C LEU A 391 -5.26 2.50 11.40
N ILE A 392 -6.01 1.80 10.56
CA ILE A 392 -5.52 1.25 9.29
C ILE A 392 -6.03 2.14 8.16
N ILE A 393 -5.15 2.46 7.22
CA ILE A 393 -5.45 3.27 6.04
C ILE A 393 -5.01 2.52 4.80
N SER A 394 -5.89 2.46 3.80
CA SER A 394 -5.58 1.95 2.47
C SER A 394 -5.41 3.11 1.47
N SER A 395 -4.58 2.89 0.45
CA SER A 395 -4.35 3.85 -0.64
C SER A 395 -4.49 3.17 -2.01
N TYR A 396 -4.96 3.95 -3.00
CA TYR A 396 -4.92 3.59 -4.41
C TYR A 396 -3.48 3.37 -4.93
N ASP A 397 -2.47 3.84 -4.20
CA ASP A 397 -1.04 3.59 -4.46
C ASP A 397 -0.61 2.14 -4.15
N LYS A 398 -1.55 1.21 -3.92
CA LYS A 398 -1.33 -0.20 -3.53
C LYS A 398 -0.60 -0.37 -2.19
N ARG A 399 -0.77 0.61 -1.30
CA ARG A 399 -0.17 0.65 0.03
C ARG A 399 -1.23 0.56 1.10
N VAL A 400 -0.91 -0.15 2.17
CA VAL A 400 -1.65 -0.12 3.44
C VAL A 400 -0.73 0.41 4.51
N ALA A 401 -1.22 1.36 5.31
CA ALA A 401 -0.50 1.97 6.41
C ALA A 401 -1.23 1.70 7.73
N TRP A 402 -0.49 1.27 8.74
CA TRP A 402 -0.97 1.11 10.11
C TRP A 402 -0.43 2.23 11.00
N PHE A 403 -1.34 2.88 11.72
CA PHE A 403 -1.06 3.98 12.63
C PHE A 403 -1.44 3.59 14.04
N ASP A 404 -0.51 3.81 14.96
CA ASP A 404 -0.79 3.87 16.38
C ASP A 404 -1.07 5.34 16.76
N LEU A 405 -2.26 5.61 17.32
CA LEU A 405 -2.70 6.95 17.67
C LEU A 405 -2.07 7.45 18.97
N GLU A 406 -1.58 6.56 19.84
CA GLU A 406 -0.93 6.88 21.11
C GLU A 406 0.58 7.09 20.97
N LEU A 407 1.22 6.37 20.05
CA LEU A 407 2.68 6.33 19.92
C LEU A 407 3.35 7.65 19.49
N SER A 408 2.61 8.67 19.02
CA SER A 408 3.29 9.92 18.60
C SER A 408 2.43 11.18 18.71
N ILE A 409 3.02 12.24 19.26
CA ILE A 409 2.49 13.61 19.23
C ILE A 409 3.13 14.44 18.09
N ASP A 410 4.39 14.17 17.70
CA ASP A 410 5.15 15.13 16.86
C ASP A 410 5.49 14.73 15.41
N ARG A 411 5.12 13.54 14.95
CA ARG A 411 5.09 13.11 13.53
C ARG A 411 4.83 11.62 13.60
N THR A 412 3.62 11.19 13.22
CA THR A 412 3.25 9.78 13.18
C THR A 412 4.25 8.98 12.35
N ARG A 413 5.12 8.28 13.06
CA ARG A 413 6.08 7.36 12.46
C ARG A 413 5.29 6.16 11.93
N PHE A 414 5.45 6.00 10.64
CA PHE A 414 5.04 4.89 9.81
C PHE A 414 5.58 3.57 10.39
N CYS A 415 4.71 2.64 10.76
CA CYS A 415 5.17 1.39 11.38
C CYS A 415 5.29 0.23 10.38
N ALA A 416 4.50 0.22 9.29
CA ALA A 416 4.73 -0.68 8.15
C ALA A 416 3.96 -0.19 6.90
N THR A 417 4.58 -0.31 5.72
CA THR A 417 3.84 -0.49 4.46
C THR A 417 3.98 -1.90 3.98
N MET A 418 2.85 -2.54 3.75
CA MET A 418 2.78 -3.75 2.94
C MET A 418 2.37 -3.33 1.53
N ASN A 419 3.08 -3.85 0.53
CA ASN A 419 2.59 -3.84 -0.83
C ASN A 419 1.41 -4.81 -0.89
N ALA A 420 0.23 -4.32 -1.24
CA ALA A 420 -0.90 -5.20 -1.47
C ALA A 420 -0.59 -6.08 -2.68
N LEU A 421 -0.38 -7.39 -2.46
CA LEU A 421 -0.26 -8.37 -3.52
C LEU A 421 -1.56 -8.34 -4.32
N SER A 422 -1.47 -8.11 -5.64
CA SER A 422 -2.64 -8.14 -6.50
C SER A 422 -3.16 -9.58 -6.53
N ALA A 423 -4.33 -9.84 -5.94
CA ALA A 423 -5.02 -11.09 -6.18
C ALA A 423 -5.40 -11.15 -7.67
N ARG A 424 -4.59 -11.86 -8.47
CA ARG A 424 -4.92 -12.20 -9.86
C ARG A 424 -5.98 -13.30 -9.84
N SER A 425 -7.24 -12.93 -9.59
CA SER A 425 -8.39 -13.72 -10.03
C SER A 425 -9.59 -12.79 -10.20
N PRO A 426 -10.30 -12.84 -11.34
CA PRO A 426 -11.54 -12.10 -11.47
C PRO A 426 -12.61 -12.81 -10.61
N PHE A 427 -13.34 -12.05 -9.79
CA PHE A 427 -14.56 -12.48 -9.08
C PHE A 427 -14.44 -13.46 -7.89
N THR A 428 -13.52 -13.21 -6.94
CA THR A 428 -13.67 -13.80 -5.59
C THR A 428 -13.71 -12.69 -4.54
N ILE A 429 -14.89 -12.42 -3.99
CA ILE A 429 -15.05 -11.53 -2.82
C ILE A 429 -14.74 -12.40 -1.59
N VAL A 430 -13.50 -12.34 -1.11
CA VAL A 430 -13.12 -12.93 0.18
C VAL A 430 -13.52 -11.96 1.27
N ILE A 431 -14.60 -12.27 2.00
CA ILE A 431 -15.01 -11.54 3.20
C ILE A 431 -14.12 -12.04 4.35
N ARG A 432 -13.41 -11.13 5.02
CA ARG A 432 -12.66 -11.41 6.25
C ARG A 432 -13.53 -11.16 7.48
#